data_AF-D0LHP8-F1
#
_entry.id   AF-D0LHP8-F1
#
_cell.length_a   1.000
_cell.length_b   1.000
_cell.length_c   1.000
_cell.angle_alpha   90.00
_cell.angle_beta   90.00
_cell.angle_gamma   90.00
#
_symmetry.space_group_name_H-M   'P 1'
#
loop_
_entity.id
_entity.type
_entity.pdbx_description
1 polymer ?
#
loop_
_entity_poly.entity_id
_entity_poly.type
_entity_poly.pdbx_seq_one_letter_code
_entity_poly.pdbx_strand_id
1 'polypeptide(L)'
;MSLDALLCLYAVVGAGCVLAAHHAQRSQRLRGAHATRAATRAIDAALLGLLWPLYGPLLLLRERDGEGGAHVEDSAVPDTSEVTFLSALRRARHTPLGAVLPDEATAQALARRLRVAAAKVREIDALLAQPAFDEEAAARRLRTLREREDQRRGASAAAGGTADPAPSAPLSLSTAALRLQNIRRLRALRHRFASELDDVGELLIQLTTQAEVLRLAGPASPSAGAAGAPWGDEDAGELVRELVSRVEGLDEMLDDDPHLLDARAS
;
A
#
# COMPACT_ATOMS: atom_id res chain seq x y z
N MET A 1 -38.05 31.13 0.76
CA MET A 1 -36.87 31.58 -0.01
C MET A 1 -37.23 31.44 -1.49
N SER A 2 -37.01 32.48 -2.30
CA SER A 2 -37.27 32.42 -3.73
C SER A 2 -36.28 31.49 -4.43
N LEU A 3 -36.75 30.79 -5.47
CA LEU A 3 -35.93 29.92 -6.32
C LEU A 3 -34.70 30.65 -6.87
N ASP A 4 -34.86 31.95 -7.14
CA ASP A 4 -33.79 32.83 -7.62
C ASP A 4 -32.66 33.02 -6.59
N ALA A 5 -32.99 33.08 -5.30
CA ALA A 5 -31.97 33.20 -4.25
C ALA A 5 -31.13 31.92 -4.12
N LEU A 6 -31.75 30.76 -4.36
CA LEU A 6 -31.08 29.46 -4.34
C LEU A 6 -30.17 29.28 -5.56
N LEU A 7 -30.64 29.70 -6.75
CA LEU A 7 -29.85 29.72 -7.97
C LEU A 7 -28.65 30.67 -7.87
N CYS A 8 -28.85 31.87 -7.31
CA CYS A 8 -27.75 32.81 -7.05
C CYS A 8 -26.71 32.23 -6.09
N LEU A 9 -27.14 31.57 -5.01
CA LEU A 9 -26.22 30.97 -4.05
C LEU A 9 -25.40 29.83 -4.69
N TYR A 10 -26.05 28.98 -5.49
CA TYR A 10 -25.36 27.93 -6.24
C TYR A 10 -24.36 28.47 -7.26
N ALA A 11 -24.72 29.55 -7.98
CA ALA A 11 -23.83 30.18 -8.94
C ALA A 11 -22.58 30.78 -8.27
N VAL A 12 -22.75 31.42 -7.10
CA VAL A 12 -21.63 32.01 -6.34
C VAL A 12 -20.71 30.94 -5.78
N VAL A 13 -21.27 29.87 -5.22
CA VAL A 13 -20.48 28.73 -4.70
C VAL A 13 -19.74 28.03 -5.85
N GLY A 14 -20.41 27.77 -6.97
CA GLY A 14 -19.80 27.18 -8.16
C GLY A 14 -18.65 28.02 -8.73
N ALA A 15 -18.85 29.34 -8.85
CA ALA A 15 -17.81 30.26 -9.31
C ALA A 15 -16.61 30.32 -8.35
N GLY A 16 -16.87 30.27 -7.03
CA GLY A 16 -15.82 30.19 -6.01
C GLY A 16 -14.98 28.92 -6.12
N CYS A 17 -15.62 27.77 -6.35
CA CYS A 17 -14.93 26.49 -6.53
C CYS A 17 -14.06 26.48 -7.81
N VAL A 18 -14.57 27.01 -8.93
CA VAL A 18 -13.80 27.10 -10.18
C VAL A 18 -12.58 28.01 -10.02
N LEU A 19 -12.74 29.16 -9.35
CA LEU A 19 -11.63 30.09 -9.09
C LEU A 19 -10.58 29.47 -8.15
N ALA A 20 -10.99 28.76 -7.10
CA ALA A 20 -10.08 28.08 -6.18
C ALA A 20 -9.29 26.97 -6.89
N ALA A 21 -9.95 26.16 -7.73
CA ALA A 21 -9.30 25.13 -8.55
C ALA A 21 -8.30 25.74 -9.54
N HIS A 22 -8.67 26.84 -10.20
CA HIS A 22 -7.78 27.53 -11.14
C HIS A 22 -6.56 28.15 -10.45
N HIS A 23 -6.71 28.66 -9.22
CA HIS A 23 -5.60 29.21 -8.43
C HIS A 23 -4.66 28.11 -7.90
N ALA A 24 -5.22 26.98 -7.45
CA ALA A 24 -4.46 25.80 -7.08
C ALA A 24 -3.66 25.24 -8.28
N GLN A 25 -4.28 25.16 -9.46
CA GLN A 25 -3.65 24.70 -10.69
C GLN A 25 -2.51 25.63 -11.15
N ARG A 26 -2.68 26.96 -11.00
CA ARG A 26 -1.65 27.94 -11.37
C ARG A 26 -0.44 27.89 -10.45
N SER A 27 -0.63 27.64 -9.15
CA SER A 27 0.46 27.48 -8.19
C SER A 27 1.23 26.16 -8.34
N GLN A 28 0.56 25.10 -8.82
CA GLN A 28 1.18 23.79 -9.08
C GLN A 28 2.05 23.76 -10.33
N ARG A 29 1.77 24.57 -11.36
CA ARG A 29 2.64 24.67 -12.56
C ARG A 29 4.06 25.15 -12.26
N LEU A 30 4.30 25.78 -11.12
CA LEU A 30 5.62 26.21 -10.66
C LEU A 30 6.34 25.16 -9.79
N ARG A 31 5.68 24.07 -9.41
CA ARG A 31 6.23 22.99 -8.56
C ARG A 31 6.10 21.66 -9.30
N GLY A 32 7.10 21.34 -10.11
CA GLY A 32 7.11 20.16 -10.97
C GLY A 32 6.91 18.82 -10.25
N ALA A 33 6.37 17.87 -11.01
CA ALA A 33 6.47 16.40 -10.87
C ALA A 33 5.68 15.64 -9.78
N HIS A 34 4.67 16.22 -9.14
CA HIS A 34 3.69 15.47 -8.29
C HIS A 34 2.23 15.59 -8.74
N ALA A 35 1.99 16.04 -9.98
CA ALA A 35 0.71 16.57 -10.45
C ALA A 35 -0.41 15.53 -10.68
N THR A 36 -0.11 14.23 -10.77
CA THR A 36 -1.15 13.23 -11.11
C THR A 36 -2.00 12.80 -9.92
N ARG A 37 -1.48 12.81 -8.68
CA ARG A 37 -2.25 12.44 -7.46
C ARG A 37 -3.04 13.60 -6.85
N ALA A 38 -2.59 14.84 -7.07
CA ALA A 38 -3.30 16.01 -6.55
C ALA A 38 -4.52 16.38 -7.42
N ALA A 39 -4.47 16.08 -8.72
CA ALA A 39 -5.59 16.32 -9.63
C ALA A 39 -6.80 15.44 -9.31
N THR A 40 -6.60 14.15 -8.98
CA THR A 40 -7.67 13.26 -8.53
C THR A 40 -8.30 13.76 -7.23
N ARG A 41 -7.50 14.18 -6.24
CA ARG A 41 -8.02 14.73 -4.97
C ARG A 41 -8.83 16.01 -5.15
N ALA A 42 -8.46 16.87 -6.10
CA ALA A 42 -9.21 18.09 -6.39
C ALA A 42 -10.55 17.80 -7.07
N ILE A 43 -10.58 16.79 -7.96
CA ILE A 43 -11.80 16.31 -8.61
C ILE A 43 -12.72 15.66 -7.58
N ASP A 44 -12.19 14.84 -6.66
CA ASP A 44 -12.99 14.24 -5.59
C ASP A 44 -13.53 15.28 -4.61
N ALA A 45 -12.74 16.28 -4.24
CA ALA A 45 -13.21 17.38 -3.39
C ALA A 45 -14.30 18.24 -4.09
N ALA A 46 -14.17 18.47 -5.39
CA ALA A 46 -15.18 19.18 -6.18
C ALA A 46 -16.46 18.34 -6.36
N LEU A 47 -16.33 17.03 -6.58
CA LEU A 47 -17.45 16.10 -6.64
C LEU A 47 -18.16 16.01 -5.28
N LEU A 48 -17.42 15.89 -4.17
CA LEU A 48 -17.97 15.89 -2.82
C LEU A 48 -18.68 17.21 -2.51
N GLY A 49 -18.13 18.35 -2.90
CA GLY A 49 -18.77 19.66 -2.69
C GLY A 49 -20.04 19.86 -3.52
N LEU A 50 -20.03 19.44 -4.79
CA LEU A 50 -21.16 19.59 -5.71
C LEU A 50 -22.29 18.59 -5.39
N LEU A 51 -21.92 17.38 -4.96
CA LEU A 51 -22.82 16.24 -4.77
C LEU A 51 -23.20 16.01 -3.30
N TRP A 52 -22.63 16.79 -2.37
CA TRP A 52 -22.98 16.83 -0.94
C TRP A 52 -24.50 16.92 -0.65
N PRO A 53 -25.29 17.80 -1.29
CA PRO A 53 -26.72 17.89 -0.97
C PRO A 53 -27.53 16.69 -1.47
N LEU A 54 -27.00 15.94 -2.43
CA LEU A 54 -27.60 14.70 -2.91
C LEU A 54 -27.23 13.50 -2.01
N TYR A 55 -26.01 13.48 -1.45
CA TYR A 55 -25.54 12.41 -0.56
C TYR A 55 -25.78 12.62 0.94
N GLY A 56 -25.94 13.88 1.38
CA GLY A 56 -26.13 14.24 2.79
C GLY A 56 -27.32 13.53 3.46
N PRO A 57 -28.51 13.49 2.82
CA PRO A 57 -29.64 12.74 3.36
C PRO A 57 -29.38 11.23 3.40
N LEU A 58 -28.67 10.68 2.41
CA LEU A 58 -28.38 9.26 2.30
C LEU A 58 -27.37 8.78 3.35
N LEU A 59 -26.39 9.62 3.71
CA LEU A 59 -25.42 9.34 4.77
C LEU A 59 -26.07 9.35 6.16
N LEU A 60 -26.99 10.30 6.40
CA LEU A 60 -27.74 10.38 7.67
C LEU A 60 -28.72 9.21 7.87
N LEU A 61 -29.23 8.60 6.79
CA LEU A 61 -30.03 7.36 6.88
C LEU A 61 -29.14 6.12 7.08
N ARG A 62 -27.92 6.11 6.54
CA ARG A 62 -27.01 4.95 6.59
C ARG A 62 -26.40 4.72 7.97
N GLU A 63 -26.22 5.77 8.78
CA GLU A 63 -25.74 5.65 10.17
C GLU A 63 -26.75 4.96 11.11
N ARG A 64 -28.03 4.85 10.71
CA ARG A 64 -29.06 4.24 11.56
C ARG A 64 -29.24 2.73 11.33
N ASP A 65 -28.82 2.23 10.17
CA ASP A 65 -29.06 0.84 9.74
C ASP A 65 -27.77 0.04 9.44
N GLY A 66 -26.57 0.59 9.66
CA GLY A 66 -25.33 0.04 9.10
C GLY A 66 -24.12 -0.02 10.02
N GLU A 67 -24.14 -0.90 11.02
CA GLU A 67 -22.95 -1.70 11.35
C GLU A 67 -22.58 -2.54 10.11
N GLY A 68 -21.83 -1.97 9.17
CA GLY A 68 -21.41 -2.71 7.99
C GLY A 68 -21.29 -1.88 6.73
N GLY A 69 -20.09 -1.35 6.51
CA GLY A 69 -19.55 -1.20 5.17
C GLY A 69 -19.47 0.22 4.62
N ALA A 70 -18.24 0.52 4.18
CA ALA A 70 -17.81 1.60 3.31
C ALA A 70 -17.72 3.01 3.92
N HIS A 71 -16.51 3.38 4.34
CA HIS A 71 -15.75 4.40 3.63
C HIS A 71 -14.24 4.18 3.76
N VAL A 72 -13.62 4.02 2.59
CA VAL A 72 -12.20 4.20 2.30
C VAL A 72 -11.96 5.72 2.24
N GLU A 73 -11.11 6.27 3.12
CA GLU A 73 -9.78 6.81 2.77
C GLU A 73 -9.12 7.60 3.93
N ASP A 74 -7.84 7.26 4.15
CA ASP A 74 -6.74 8.15 4.55
C ASP A 74 -6.79 8.84 5.94
N SER A 75 -6.92 8.06 7.01
CA SER A 75 -6.28 8.36 8.31
C SER A 75 -6.19 7.10 9.14
N ALA A 76 -4.97 6.61 9.37
CA ALA A 76 -4.57 5.66 10.41
C ALA A 76 -5.73 4.93 11.14
N VAL A 77 -6.36 3.96 10.49
CA VAL A 77 -7.13 2.93 11.20
C VAL A 77 -6.19 1.73 11.37
N PRO A 78 -5.42 1.66 12.46
CA PRO A 78 -4.86 0.38 12.86
C PRO A 78 -6.03 -0.54 13.26
N ASP A 79 -5.85 -1.84 13.02
CA ASP A 79 -6.63 -2.94 13.62
C ASP A 79 -7.96 -3.38 12.98
N THR A 80 -8.52 -2.71 11.96
CA THR A 80 -9.74 -3.25 11.30
C THR A 80 -9.48 -4.52 10.52
N SER A 81 -8.33 -4.66 9.85
CA SER A 81 -8.01 -5.86 9.06
C SER A 81 -7.80 -7.09 9.92
N GLU A 82 -7.09 -6.95 11.04
CA GLU A 82 -6.90 -8.04 12.01
C GLU A 82 -8.22 -8.46 12.66
N VAL A 83 -9.02 -7.50 13.13
CA VAL A 83 -10.32 -7.81 13.74
C VAL A 83 -11.24 -8.47 12.71
N THR A 84 -11.20 -8.01 11.46
CA THR A 84 -11.95 -8.63 10.36
C THR A 84 -11.46 -10.04 10.08
N PHE A 85 -10.16 -10.26 10.02
CA PHE A 85 -9.56 -11.59 9.80
C PHE A 85 -9.87 -12.56 10.94
N LEU A 86 -9.62 -12.18 12.19
CA LEU A 86 -9.90 -13.01 13.36
C LEU A 86 -11.41 -13.26 13.50
N SER A 87 -12.27 -12.28 13.19
CA SER A 87 -13.72 -12.49 13.20
C SER A 87 -14.21 -13.40 12.06
N ALA A 88 -13.57 -13.36 10.88
CA ALA A 88 -13.84 -14.29 9.79
C ALA A 88 -13.42 -15.72 10.17
N LEU A 89 -12.22 -15.89 10.75
CA LEU A 89 -11.73 -17.18 11.26
C LEU A 89 -12.61 -17.76 12.36
N ARG A 90 -13.01 -16.94 13.35
CA ARG A 90 -13.92 -17.39 14.42
C ARG A 90 -15.27 -17.82 13.87
N ARG A 91 -15.80 -17.09 12.88
CA ARG A 91 -17.05 -17.51 12.20
C ARG A 91 -16.86 -18.83 11.44
N ALA A 92 -15.75 -18.97 10.73
CA ALA A 92 -15.43 -20.18 9.98
C ALA A 92 -15.17 -21.41 10.89
N ARG A 93 -14.69 -21.22 12.13
CA ARG A 93 -14.52 -22.30 13.11
C ARG A 93 -15.81 -23.02 13.49
N HIS A 94 -16.95 -22.38 13.33
CA HIS A 94 -18.27 -22.99 13.58
C HIS A 94 -18.84 -23.70 12.34
N THR A 95 -18.08 -23.79 11.25
CA THR A 95 -18.44 -24.49 10.02
C THR A 95 -17.74 -25.86 9.98
N PRO A 96 -18.12 -26.79 9.09
CA PRO A 96 -17.39 -28.05 8.87
C PRO A 96 -15.88 -27.87 8.59
N LEU A 97 -15.44 -26.70 8.13
CA LEU A 97 -14.02 -26.36 7.96
C LEU A 97 -13.26 -26.20 9.29
N GLY A 98 -13.94 -26.16 10.43
CA GLY A 98 -13.32 -25.98 11.74
C GLY A 98 -12.22 -27.00 12.07
N ALA A 99 -12.26 -28.20 11.47
CA ALA A 99 -11.23 -29.23 11.62
C ALA A 99 -9.95 -28.95 10.82
N VAL A 100 -10.05 -28.17 9.75
CA VAL A 100 -8.95 -27.85 8.81
C VAL A 100 -8.34 -26.48 9.12
N LEU A 101 -9.11 -25.60 9.74
CA LEU A 101 -8.65 -24.27 10.13
C LEU A 101 -7.55 -24.34 11.21
N PRO A 102 -6.59 -23.39 11.18
CA PRO A 102 -5.56 -23.30 12.21
C PRO A 102 -6.19 -23.07 13.59
N ASP A 103 -5.47 -23.48 14.64
CA ASP A 103 -5.89 -23.22 16.00
C ASP A 103 -5.86 -21.72 16.32
N GLU A 104 -6.54 -21.31 17.40
CA GLU A 104 -6.65 -19.89 17.77
C GLU A 104 -5.27 -19.26 18.00
N ALA A 105 -4.33 -20.03 18.57
CA ALA A 105 -2.98 -19.55 18.81
C ALA A 105 -2.24 -19.27 17.50
N THR A 106 -2.32 -20.17 16.51
CA THR A 106 -1.73 -19.98 15.18
C THR A 106 -2.41 -18.84 14.42
N ALA A 107 -3.74 -18.76 14.47
CA ALA A 107 -4.49 -17.64 13.87
C ALA A 107 -4.05 -16.28 14.43
N GLN A 108 -3.87 -16.17 15.75
CA GLN A 108 -3.37 -14.96 16.38
C GLN A 108 -1.91 -14.68 16.05
N ALA A 109 -1.07 -15.70 15.94
CA ALA A 109 0.31 -15.56 15.49
C ALA A 109 0.37 -15.02 14.05
N LEU A 110 -0.43 -15.58 13.15
CA LEU A 110 -0.57 -15.14 11.75
C LEU A 110 -1.01 -13.68 11.67
N ALA A 111 -2.06 -13.32 12.41
CA ALA A 111 -2.57 -11.95 12.46
C ALA A 111 -1.51 -10.96 12.96
N ARG A 112 -0.78 -11.31 14.02
CA ARG A 112 0.34 -10.51 14.53
C ARG A 112 1.42 -10.32 13.47
N ARG A 113 1.82 -11.37 12.77
CA ARG A 113 2.83 -11.33 11.70
C ARG A 113 2.40 -10.41 10.55
N LEU A 114 1.18 -10.57 10.07
CA LEU A 114 0.63 -9.70 9.01
C LEU A 114 0.60 -8.23 9.44
N ARG A 115 0.28 -7.95 10.70
CA ARG A 115 0.33 -6.58 11.24
C ARG A 115 1.74 -6.00 11.22
N VAL A 116 2.74 -6.81 11.61
CA VAL A 116 4.16 -6.41 11.59
C VAL A 116 4.62 -6.13 10.15
N ALA A 117 4.33 -7.05 9.22
CA ALA A 117 4.65 -6.87 7.80
C ALA A 117 4.00 -5.61 7.21
N ALA A 118 2.70 -5.39 7.46
CA ALA A 118 2.00 -4.19 7.02
C ALA A 118 2.58 -2.90 7.64
N ALA A 119 3.00 -2.95 8.91
CA ALA A 119 3.68 -1.83 9.57
C ALA A 119 5.03 -1.53 8.92
N LYS A 120 5.78 -2.56 8.51
CA LYS A 120 7.06 -2.40 7.80
C LYS A 120 6.89 -1.80 6.41
N VAL A 121 5.88 -2.22 5.65
CA VAL A 121 5.57 -1.57 4.36
C VAL A 121 5.27 -0.09 4.55
N ARG A 122 4.47 0.28 5.55
CA ARG A 122 4.20 1.70 5.88
C ARG A 122 5.46 2.45 6.29
N GLU A 123 6.34 1.82 7.05
CA GLU A 123 7.64 2.40 7.43
C GLU A 123 8.50 2.68 6.18
N ILE A 124 8.60 1.72 5.25
CA ILE A 124 9.35 1.90 4.01
C ILE A 124 8.71 2.99 3.14
N ASP A 125 7.38 3.02 3.04
CA ASP A 125 6.66 4.06 2.29
C ASP A 125 6.91 5.45 2.89
N ALA A 126 6.94 5.57 4.22
CA ALA A 126 7.28 6.82 4.91
C ALA A 126 8.72 7.27 4.66
N LEU A 127 9.68 6.32 4.58
CA LEU A 127 11.07 6.62 4.20
C LEU A 127 11.16 7.07 2.73
N LEU A 128 10.53 6.34 1.82
CA LEU A 128 10.54 6.62 0.39
C LEU A 128 9.81 7.92 0.03
N ALA A 129 8.89 8.40 0.89
CA ALA A 129 8.25 9.70 0.74
C ALA A 129 9.18 10.88 1.03
N GLN A 130 10.30 10.68 1.73
CA GLN A 130 11.23 11.75 2.04
C GLN A 130 12.04 12.15 0.79
N PRO A 131 12.33 13.45 0.57
CA PRO A 131 13.12 13.92 -0.57
C PRO A 131 14.52 13.30 -0.65
N ALA A 132 15.06 12.84 0.49
CA ALA A 132 16.36 12.15 0.54
C ALA A 132 16.34 10.78 -0.18
N PHE A 133 15.18 10.16 -0.35
CA PHE A 133 15.03 8.85 -1.01
C PHE A 133 14.38 8.95 -2.40
N ASP A 134 14.37 10.15 -3.00
CA ASP A 134 13.97 10.32 -4.40
C ASP A 134 15.03 9.66 -5.32
N GLU A 135 14.64 8.52 -5.91
CA GLU A 135 15.48 7.77 -6.84
C GLU A 135 15.89 8.62 -8.05
N GLU A 136 14.98 9.43 -8.59
CA GLU A 136 15.28 10.22 -9.77
C GLU A 136 16.28 11.32 -9.44
N ALA A 137 16.13 11.99 -8.30
CA ALA A 137 17.10 12.96 -7.82
C ALA A 137 18.48 12.32 -7.56
N ALA A 138 18.51 11.14 -6.93
CA ALA A 138 19.74 10.39 -6.71
C ALA A 138 20.42 10.00 -8.04
N ALA A 139 19.64 9.52 -9.02
CA ALA A 139 20.14 9.16 -10.34
C ALA A 139 20.64 10.37 -11.14
N ARG A 140 19.95 11.52 -11.07
CA ARG A 140 20.42 12.79 -11.65
C ARG A 140 21.75 13.21 -11.05
N ARG A 141 21.87 13.19 -9.72
CA ARG A 141 23.11 13.54 -9.01
C ARG A 141 24.28 12.64 -9.42
N LEU A 142 24.06 11.33 -9.52
CA LEU A 142 25.10 10.39 -9.97
C LEU A 142 25.57 10.68 -11.40
N ARG A 143 24.63 10.96 -12.32
CA ARG A 143 24.98 11.36 -13.70
C ARG A 143 25.82 12.63 -13.75
N THR A 144 25.39 13.68 -13.05
CA THR A 144 26.14 14.95 -12.98
C THR A 144 27.55 14.77 -12.41
N LEU A 145 27.72 13.90 -11.40
CA LEU A 145 29.05 13.62 -10.85
C LEU A 145 29.93 12.87 -11.85
N ARG A 146 29.38 11.91 -12.62
CA ARG A 146 30.11 11.17 -13.66
C ARG A 146 30.53 12.10 -14.79
N GLU A 147 29.62 12.92 -15.30
CA GLU A 147 29.89 13.91 -16.35
C GLU A 147 31.02 14.87 -15.93
N ARG A 148 31.03 15.33 -14.68
CA ARG A 148 32.11 16.19 -14.14
C ARG A 148 33.44 15.45 -14.04
N GLU A 149 33.42 14.18 -13.68
CA GLU A 149 34.63 13.36 -13.60
C GLU A 149 35.21 13.12 -15.00
N ASP A 150 34.38 12.80 -15.98
CA ASP A 150 34.78 12.60 -17.37
C ASP A 150 35.34 13.88 -17.99
N GLN A 151 34.72 15.04 -17.71
CA GLN A 151 35.24 16.35 -18.10
C GLN A 151 36.62 16.63 -17.50
N ARG A 152 36.83 16.29 -16.21
CA ARG A 152 38.13 16.45 -15.55
C ARG A 152 39.20 15.55 -16.16
N ARG A 153 38.87 14.28 -16.44
CA ARG A 153 39.79 13.35 -17.11
C ARG A 153 40.14 13.84 -18.52
N GLY A 154 39.16 14.31 -19.28
CA GLY A 154 39.38 14.87 -20.62
C GLY A 154 40.26 16.12 -20.62
N ALA A 155 40.04 17.04 -19.68
CA ALA A 155 40.86 18.24 -19.51
C ALA A 155 42.30 17.91 -19.08
N SER A 156 42.47 16.93 -18.17
CA SER A 156 43.80 16.47 -17.73
C SER A 156 44.59 15.81 -18.86
N ALA A 157 43.93 14.99 -19.70
CA ALA A 157 44.54 14.37 -20.87
C ALA A 157 44.99 15.39 -21.92
N ALA A 158 44.19 16.44 -22.16
CA ALA A 158 44.54 17.51 -23.10
C ALA A 158 45.71 18.39 -22.61
N ALA A 159 45.94 18.47 -21.30
CA ALA A 159 46.97 19.33 -20.70
C ALA A 159 48.35 18.68 -20.56
N GLY A 160 48.58 17.47 -21.08
CA GLY A 160 49.92 16.84 -21.11
C GLY A 160 50.42 16.19 -19.81
N GLY A 161 49.56 16.06 -18.79
CA GLY A 161 49.65 15.05 -17.72
C GLY A 161 50.91 14.96 -16.84
N THR A 162 51.14 15.93 -15.95
CA THR A 162 51.88 15.74 -14.67
C THR A 162 51.11 16.25 -13.44
N ALA A 163 49.85 16.68 -13.61
CA ALA A 163 49.04 17.21 -12.52
C ALA A 163 48.51 16.06 -11.64
N ASP A 164 48.94 16.06 -10.38
CA ASP A 164 48.56 15.12 -9.32
C ASP A 164 47.02 15.02 -9.20
N PRO A 165 46.42 13.82 -9.31
CA PRO A 165 44.97 13.67 -9.22
C PRO A 165 44.47 14.06 -7.83
N ALA A 166 43.62 15.07 -7.75
CA ALA A 166 43.01 15.50 -6.49
C ALA A 166 42.26 14.31 -5.81
N PRO A 167 42.55 13.99 -4.54
CA PRO A 167 42.16 12.73 -3.90
C PRO A 167 40.66 12.57 -3.59
N SER A 168 39.82 13.57 -3.80
CA SER A 168 38.43 13.59 -3.28
C SER A 168 37.35 13.17 -4.27
N ALA A 169 37.66 13.05 -5.57
CA ALA A 169 36.67 12.71 -6.60
C ALA A 169 36.08 11.28 -6.51
N PRO A 170 36.86 10.20 -6.30
CA PRO A 170 36.34 8.84 -6.43
C PRO A 170 35.37 8.45 -5.31
N LEU A 171 35.57 9.01 -4.10
CA LEU A 171 34.70 8.75 -2.95
C LEU A 171 33.28 9.31 -3.16
N SER A 172 33.16 10.49 -3.78
CA SER A 172 31.84 11.11 -4.01
C SER A 172 30.95 10.32 -4.96
N LEU A 173 31.55 9.65 -5.95
CA LEU A 173 30.86 8.80 -6.91
C LEU A 173 30.44 7.46 -6.31
N SER A 174 31.33 6.82 -5.54
CA SER A 174 31.00 5.56 -4.87
C SER A 174 29.87 5.75 -3.85
N THR A 175 29.91 6.83 -3.05
CA THR A 175 28.83 7.16 -2.11
C THR A 175 27.51 7.45 -2.83
N ALA A 176 27.53 8.19 -3.95
CA ALA A 176 26.32 8.48 -4.73
C ALA A 176 25.73 7.21 -5.37
N ALA A 177 26.58 6.32 -5.88
CA ALA A 177 26.16 5.04 -6.46
C ALA A 177 25.55 4.12 -5.39
N LEU A 178 26.20 4.00 -4.22
CA LEU A 178 25.70 3.22 -3.10
C LEU A 178 24.33 3.73 -2.62
N ARG A 179 24.15 5.05 -2.51
CA ARG A 179 22.86 5.64 -2.15
C ARG A 179 21.75 5.27 -3.14
N LEU A 180 22.01 5.37 -4.44
CA LEU A 180 21.03 4.99 -5.46
C LEU A 180 20.68 3.50 -5.38
N GLN A 181 21.69 2.64 -5.18
CA GLN A 181 21.49 1.21 -4.99
C GLN A 181 20.63 0.91 -3.76
N ASN A 182 20.88 1.58 -2.63
CA ASN A 182 20.08 1.41 -1.41
C ASN A 182 18.62 1.84 -1.61
N ILE A 183 18.37 2.96 -2.29
CA ILE A 183 17.01 3.41 -2.62
C ILE A 183 16.28 2.35 -3.47
N ARG A 184 16.95 1.79 -4.48
CA ARG A 184 16.38 0.74 -5.33
C ARG A 184 16.10 -0.54 -4.56
N ARG A 185 17.02 -0.95 -3.68
CA ARG A 185 16.82 -2.10 -2.79
C ARG A 185 15.60 -1.92 -1.90
N LEU A 186 15.44 -0.74 -1.29
CA LEU A 186 14.26 -0.42 -0.48
C LEU A 186 12.96 -0.46 -1.30
N ARG A 187 12.95 0.06 -2.52
CA ARG A 187 11.78 -0.01 -3.42
C ARG A 187 11.43 -1.45 -3.81
N ALA A 188 12.44 -2.25 -4.14
CA ALA A 188 12.25 -3.66 -4.46
C ALA A 188 11.67 -4.43 -3.26
N LEU A 189 12.22 -4.18 -2.06
CA LEU A 189 11.73 -4.79 -0.81
C LEU A 189 10.28 -4.40 -0.52
N ARG A 190 9.95 -3.11 -0.66
CA ARG A 190 8.57 -2.61 -0.54
C ARG A 190 7.61 -3.28 -1.51
N HIS A 191 8.02 -3.42 -2.77
CA HIS A 191 7.17 -4.05 -3.78
C HIS A 191 6.93 -5.53 -3.47
N ARG A 192 7.96 -6.26 -3.06
CA ARG A 192 7.85 -7.67 -2.67
C ARG A 192 6.91 -7.85 -1.47
N PHE A 193 7.10 -7.09 -0.38
CA PHE A 193 6.20 -7.16 0.78
C PHE A 193 4.76 -6.78 0.44
N ALA A 194 4.55 -5.75 -0.38
CA ALA A 194 3.21 -5.38 -0.82
C ALA A 194 2.54 -6.52 -1.60
N SER A 195 3.25 -7.14 -2.54
CA SER A 195 2.74 -8.27 -3.32
C SER A 195 2.39 -9.47 -2.43
N GLU A 196 3.25 -9.85 -1.48
CA GLU A 196 2.95 -10.99 -0.58
C GLU A 196 1.75 -10.70 0.34
N LEU A 197 1.59 -9.45 0.79
CA LEU A 197 0.41 -9.05 1.57
C LEU A 197 -0.87 -9.08 0.74
N ASP A 198 -0.79 -8.68 -0.53
CA ASP A 198 -1.92 -8.75 -1.47
C ASP A 198 -2.29 -10.21 -1.74
N ASP A 199 -1.31 -11.09 -2.02
CA ASP A 199 -1.49 -12.54 -2.20
C ASP A 199 -2.15 -13.19 -0.97
N VAL A 200 -1.66 -12.86 0.24
CA VAL A 200 -2.28 -13.33 1.49
C VAL A 200 -3.70 -12.81 1.62
N GLY A 201 -3.95 -11.53 1.30
CA GLY A 201 -5.28 -10.95 1.29
C GLY A 201 -6.25 -11.70 0.37
N GLU A 202 -5.78 -12.11 -0.81
CA GLU A 202 -6.56 -12.92 -1.76
C GLU A 202 -6.91 -14.30 -1.20
N LEU A 203 -5.92 -15.03 -0.64
CA LEU A 203 -6.15 -16.34 -0.01
C LEU A 203 -7.18 -16.26 1.12
N LEU A 204 -7.17 -15.19 1.91
CA LEU A 204 -8.16 -14.95 2.97
C LEU A 204 -9.58 -14.73 2.42
N ILE A 205 -9.71 -14.01 1.31
CA ILE A 205 -11.00 -13.81 0.64
C ILE A 205 -11.51 -15.13 0.09
N GLN A 206 -10.65 -15.95 -0.52
CA GLN A 206 -11.00 -17.27 -1.04
C GLN A 206 -11.49 -18.20 0.08
N LEU A 207 -10.73 -18.30 1.18
CA LEU A 207 -11.13 -19.09 2.36
C LEU A 207 -12.46 -18.63 2.96
N THR A 208 -12.67 -17.32 3.06
CA THR A 208 -13.94 -16.76 3.56
C THR A 208 -15.09 -17.11 2.63
N THR A 209 -14.88 -17.02 1.31
CA THR A 209 -15.89 -17.36 0.30
C THR A 209 -16.24 -18.84 0.35
N GLN A 210 -15.25 -19.73 0.43
CA GLN A 210 -15.48 -21.17 0.58
C GLN A 210 -16.24 -21.52 1.87
N ALA A 211 -15.89 -20.87 2.99
CA ALA A 211 -16.60 -21.05 4.26
C ALA A 211 -18.07 -20.61 4.18
N GLU A 212 -18.36 -19.48 3.51
CA GLU A 212 -19.73 -19.02 3.29
C GLU A 212 -20.51 -19.94 2.35
N VAL A 213 -19.89 -20.45 1.28
CA VAL A 213 -20.51 -21.42 0.37
C VAL A 213 -20.88 -22.70 1.11
N LEU A 214 -19.97 -23.26 1.92
CA LEU A 214 -20.24 -24.45 2.74
C LEU A 214 -21.32 -24.19 3.79
N ARG A 215 -21.35 -22.99 4.37
CA ARG A 215 -22.43 -22.59 5.29
C ARG A 215 -23.79 -22.57 4.59
N LEU A 216 -23.86 -22.06 3.37
CA LEU A 216 -25.09 -22.00 2.56
C LEU A 216 -25.50 -23.36 2.01
N ALA A 217 -24.55 -24.24 1.69
CA ALA A 217 -24.82 -25.61 1.27
C ALA A 217 -25.43 -26.47 2.40
N GLY A 218 -25.31 -26.01 3.66
CA GLY A 218 -25.79 -26.71 4.84
C GLY A 218 -24.92 -27.92 5.19
N PRO A 219 -25.13 -28.54 6.37
CA PRO A 219 -24.46 -29.80 6.68
C PRO A 219 -24.95 -30.83 5.66
N ALA A 220 -24.05 -31.23 4.75
CA ALA A 220 -24.34 -32.28 3.79
C ALA A 220 -24.91 -33.48 4.56
N SER A 221 -26.14 -33.87 4.23
CA SER A 221 -26.75 -35.07 4.79
C SER A 221 -25.76 -36.22 4.62
N PRO A 222 -25.46 -37.01 5.68
CA PRO A 222 -24.51 -38.13 5.61
C PRO A 222 -24.90 -39.22 4.60
N SER A 223 -26.07 -39.10 3.95
CA SER A 223 -26.53 -39.97 2.87
C SER A 223 -26.09 -39.54 1.45
N ALA A 224 -25.47 -38.38 1.26
CA ALA A 224 -24.87 -37.99 -0.02
C ALA A 224 -23.44 -38.54 -0.15
N GLY A 225 -23.29 -39.84 0.11
CA GLY A 225 -22.03 -40.55 -0.08
C GLY A 225 -21.70 -40.68 -1.57
N ALA A 226 -20.45 -40.35 -1.90
CA ALA A 226 -19.68 -40.90 -3.02
C ALA A 226 -19.84 -40.34 -4.45
N ALA A 227 -20.60 -39.28 -4.71
CA ALA A 227 -20.67 -38.73 -6.09
C ALA A 227 -20.53 -37.20 -6.15
N GLY A 228 -19.28 -36.72 -6.01
CA GLY A 228 -18.81 -35.54 -6.73
C GLY A 228 -19.43 -34.20 -6.32
N ALA A 229 -19.31 -33.79 -5.06
CA ALA A 229 -19.23 -32.36 -4.79
C ALA A 229 -17.84 -31.90 -5.29
N PRO A 230 -17.75 -31.01 -6.31
CA PRO A 230 -16.48 -30.60 -6.91
C PRO A 230 -15.66 -29.64 -6.04
N TRP A 231 -16.04 -29.46 -4.77
CA TRP A 231 -15.40 -28.60 -3.78
C TRP A 231 -15.23 -29.42 -2.51
N GLY A 232 -14.10 -30.11 -2.37
CA GLY A 232 -13.84 -31.03 -1.28
C GLY A 232 -13.20 -30.33 -0.08
N ASP A 233 -13.27 -30.96 1.11
CA ASP A 233 -12.50 -30.55 2.30
C ASP A 233 -10.98 -30.47 2.01
N GLU A 234 -10.52 -31.17 0.97
CA GLU A 234 -9.15 -31.17 0.47
C GLU A 234 -8.72 -29.79 -0.09
N ASP A 235 -9.62 -29.09 -0.80
CA ASP A 235 -9.33 -27.78 -1.41
C ASP A 235 -9.14 -26.69 -0.35
N ALA A 236 -9.97 -26.69 0.70
CA ALA A 236 -9.83 -25.75 1.80
C ALA A 236 -8.57 -26.03 2.63
N GLY A 237 -8.17 -27.30 2.76
CA GLY A 237 -6.92 -27.68 3.42
C GLY A 237 -5.67 -27.32 2.63
N GLU A 238 -5.75 -27.31 1.30
CA GLU A 238 -4.69 -26.77 0.44
C GLU A 238 -4.55 -25.26 0.63
N LEU A 239 -5.65 -24.50 0.59
CA LEU A 239 -5.62 -23.05 0.82
C LEU A 239 -5.07 -22.66 2.20
N VAL A 240 -5.43 -23.38 3.27
CA VAL A 240 -4.88 -23.12 4.60
C VAL A 240 -3.38 -23.40 4.64
N ARG A 241 -2.91 -24.49 4.02
CA ARG A 241 -1.48 -24.81 3.94
C ARG A 241 -0.70 -23.77 3.13
N GLU A 242 -1.25 -23.32 2.02
CA GLU A 242 -0.67 -22.25 1.22
C GLU A 242 -0.60 -20.94 2.01
N LEU A 243 -1.69 -20.55 2.70
CA LEU A 243 -1.72 -19.37 3.56
C LEU A 243 -0.63 -19.42 4.64
N VAL A 244 -0.50 -20.55 5.33
CA VAL A 244 0.54 -20.73 6.37
C VAL A 244 1.94 -20.61 5.75
N SER A 245 2.18 -21.30 4.63
CA SER A 245 3.47 -21.25 3.93
C SER A 245 3.85 -19.83 3.48
N ARG A 246 2.88 -19.05 2.97
CA ARG A 246 3.11 -17.65 2.57
C ARG A 246 3.44 -16.75 3.74
N VAL A 247 2.76 -16.94 4.87
CA VAL A 247 3.05 -16.16 6.08
C VAL A 247 4.38 -16.56 6.72
N GLU A 248 4.77 -17.82 6.65
CA GLU A 248 6.11 -18.26 7.06
C GLU A 248 7.19 -17.67 6.15
N GLY A 249 6.99 -17.66 4.83
CA GLY A 249 7.89 -16.97 3.90
C GLY A 249 8.01 -15.46 4.16
N LEU A 250 6.92 -14.81 4.58
CA LEU A 250 6.93 -13.42 5.05
C LEU A 250 7.78 -13.23 6.33
N ASP A 251 7.77 -14.19 7.25
CA ASP A 251 8.56 -14.18 8.50
C ASP A 251 10.06 -14.32 8.19
N GLU A 252 10.42 -15.29 7.35
CA GLU A 252 11.81 -15.48 6.90
C GLU A 252 12.37 -14.23 6.21
N MET A 253 11.55 -13.58 5.38
CA MET A 253 11.93 -12.31 4.74
C MET A 253 12.15 -11.16 5.73
N LEU A 254 11.44 -11.15 6.87
CA LEU A 254 11.60 -10.14 7.91
C LEU A 254 12.87 -10.39 8.74
N ASP A 255 13.18 -11.66 9.00
CA ASP A 255 14.34 -12.08 9.77
C ASP A 255 15.66 -11.98 9.00
N ASP A 256 15.63 -12.03 7.66
CA ASP A 256 16.82 -11.91 6.80
C ASP A 256 17.40 -10.48 6.68
N ASP A 257 16.71 -9.44 7.17
CA ASP A 257 17.15 -8.03 7.06
C ASP A 257 17.42 -7.32 8.41
N PRO A 258 18.13 -7.93 9.39
CA PRO A 258 18.38 -7.31 10.70
C PRO A 258 19.29 -6.08 10.59
N HIS A 259 20.13 -6.02 9.56
CA HIS A 259 21.12 -4.96 9.35
C HIS A 259 20.54 -3.61 8.89
N LEU A 260 19.26 -3.55 8.49
CA LEU A 260 18.61 -2.27 8.15
C LEU A 260 18.15 -1.48 9.38
N LEU A 261 18.00 -2.13 10.54
CA LEU A 261 17.53 -1.49 11.77
C LEU A 261 18.66 -0.91 12.63
N ASP A 262 19.85 -1.52 12.61
CA ASP A 262 21.00 -1.04 13.38
C ASP A 262 21.57 0.30 12.85
N ALA A 263 21.35 0.63 11.57
CA ALA A 263 21.81 1.87 10.96
C ALA A 263 21.10 3.14 11.48
N ARG A 264 20.07 3.00 12.32
CA ARG A 264 19.32 4.12 12.92
C ARG A 264 19.84 4.52 14.30
N ALA A 265 20.79 3.77 14.87
CA ALA A 265 21.38 4.00 16.19
C ALA A 265 22.77 4.69 16.16
N SER A 266 23.23 5.13 14.99
CA SER A 266 24.51 5.82 14.75
C SER A 266 24.32 7.09 13.93
#